data_AF-A0A954GN31-F1
#
_entry.id   AF-A0A954GN31-F1
#
_cell.length_a   1.000
_cell.length_b   1.000
_cell.length_c   1.000
_cell.angle_alpha   90.00
_cell.angle_beta   90.00
_cell.angle_gamma   90.00
#
_symmetry.space_group_name_H-M   'P 1'
#
loop_
_entity.id
_entity.type
_entity.pdbx_description
1 polymer ?
#
loop_
_entity_poly.entity_id
_entity_poly.type
_entity_poly.pdbx_seq_one_letter_code
_entity_poly.pdbx_strand_id
1 'polypeptide(L)'
;GENVSSANAQELVDQVDIVVDGAPLFDERYAMNAAAVAAGKPLVECAMYDFDAQLTTVIPGRTPCVACIYPEPPPNWKREFPVVGAVSGTIASLAAVEVVKLLTGIGEPLAGRVLHANMRNMTFRTLPVARNPECPVCRHVTEKA
;
A
#
# COMPACT_ATOMS: atom_id res chain seq x y z
N GLY A 1 14.75 5.01 -15.64
CA GLY A 1 14.50 5.38 -14.24
C GLY A 1 15.11 4.31 -13.35
N GLU A 2 15.50 4.68 -12.14
CA GLU A 2 15.92 3.73 -11.11
C GLU A 2 14.68 3.15 -10.40
N ASN A 3 14.75 1.91 -9.90
CA ASN A 3 13.71 1.35 -9.03
C ASN A 3 13.82 1.93 -7.61
N VAL A 4 12.73 1.86 -6.85
CA VAL A 4 12.74 2.31 -5.45
C VAL A 4 13.57 1.34 -4.59
N SER A 5 14.30 1.87 -3.63
CA SER A 5 15.06 1.09 -2.64
C SER A 5 15.16 1.87 -1.34
N SER A 6 15.71 1.25 -0.29
CA SER A 6 16.00 1.95 0.96
C SER A 6 16.96 3.13 0.79
N ALA A 7 17.75 3.18 -0.30
CA ALA A 7 18.70 4.25 -0.57
C ALA A 7 18.06 5.52 -1.15
N ASN A 8 16.94 5.40 -1.88
CA ASN A 8 16.31 6.53 -2.57
C ASN A 8 14.85 6.80 -2.15
N ALA A 9 14.20 5.89 -1.40
CA ALA A 9 12.79 6.02 -1.04
C ALA A 9 12.46 7.31 -0.29
N GLN A 10 13.31 7.74 0.65
CA GLN A 10 13.05 8.96 1.41
C GLN A 10 13.01 10.20 0.52
N GLU A 11 14.02 10.36 -0.35
CA GLU A 11 14.10 11.49 -1.27
C GLU A 11 12.88 11.56 -2.21
N LEU A 12 12.43 10.40 -2.71
CA LEU A 12 11.25 10.33 -3.58
C LEU A 12 9.96 10.67 -2.82
N VAL A 13 9.79 10.14 -1.60
CA VAL A 13 8.62 10.41 -0.76
C VAL A 13 8.56 11.87 -0.35
N ASP A 14 9.68 12.54 -0.11
CA ASP A 14 9.71 13.95 0.28
C ASP A 14 9.13 14.89 -0.80
N GLN A 15 9.13 14.46 -2.06
CA GLN A 15 8.66 15.25 -3.21
C GLN A 15 7.15 15.18 -3.49
N VAL A 16 6.40 14.31 -2.80
CA VAL A 16 4.97 14.08 -3.08
C VAL A 16 4.12 14.24 -1.82
N ASP A 17 2.83 14.53 -1.95
CA ASP A 17 1.93 14.59 -0.78
C ASP A 17 1.36 13.22 -0.39
N ILE A 18 1.17 12.35 -1.39
CA ILE A 18 0.62 11.00 -1.25
C ILE A 18 1.47 10.05 -2.07
N VAL A 19 1.85 8.92 -1.47
CA VAL A 19 2.59 7.85 -2.13
C VAL A 19 1.59 6.86 -2.73
N VAL A 20 1.84 6.40 -3.95
CA VAL A 20 1.11 5.28 -4.56
C VAL A 20 2.10 4.18 -4.85
N ASP A 21 1.92 3.04 -4.19
CA ASP A 21 2.78 1.88 -4.33
C ASP A 21 2.08 0.83 -5.19
N GLY A 22 2.67 0.57 -6.36
CA GLY A 22 2.35 -0.57 -7.22
C GLY A 22 3.61 -1.36 -7.58
N ALA A 23 4.62 -1.32 -6.72
CA ALA A 23 5.91 -1.93 -6.97
C ALA A 23 5.84 -3.47 -6.91
N PRO A 24 6.54 -4.17 -7.81
CA PRO A 24 6.44 -5.62 -7.91
C PRO A 24 7.18 -6.35 -6.80
N LEU A 25 8.14 -5.75 -6.08
CA LEU A 25 8.93 -6.43 -5.04
C LEU A 25 8.60 -5.90 -3.65
N PHE A 26 8.55 -6.81 -2.67
CA PHE A 26 8.35 -6.44 -1.27
C PHE A 26 9.43 -5.51 -0.71
N ASP A 27 10.68 -5.61 -1.18
CA ASP A 27 11.74 -4.69 -0.76
C ASP A 27 11.45 -3.24 -1.18
N GLU A 28 10.96 -3.04 -2.41
CA GLU A 28 10.52 -1.73 -2.91
C GLU A 28 9.35 -1.21 -2.07
N ARG A 29 8.37 -2.09 -1.82
CA ARG A 29 7.15 -1.78 -1.05
C ARG A 29 7.45 -1.40 0.39
N TYR A 30 8.32 -2.17 1.06
CA TYR A 30 8.74 -1.90 2.43
C TYR A 30 9.58 -0.63 2.53
N ALA A 31 10.42 -0.33 1.55
CA ALA A 31 11.18 0.92 1.50
C ALA A 31 10.25 2.13 1.37
N MET A 32 9.28 2.09 0.45
CA MET A 32 8.27 3.16 0.31
C MET A 32 7.42 3.30 1.57
N ASN A 33 6.94 2.18 2.14
CA ASN A 33 6.17 2.19 3.38
C ASN A 33 6.95 2.81 4.55
N ALA A 34 8.22 2.44 4.74
CA ALA A 34 9.03 2.98 5.81
C ALA A 34 9.25 4.50 5.64
N ALA A 35 9.58 4.95 4.43
CA ALA A 35 9.75 6.37 4.11
C ALA A 35 8.44 7.18 4.28
N ALA A 36 7.32 6.65 3.78
CA ALA A 36 6.00 7.28 3.91
C ALA A 36 5.58 7.41 5.39
N VAL A 37 5.76 6.35 6.18
CA VAL A 37 5.50 6.36 7.62
C VAL A 37 6.39 7.38 8.34
N ALA A 38 7.69 7.43 8.02
CA ALA A 38 8.62 8.38 8.62
C ALA A 38 8.28 9.84 8.28
N ALA A 39 7.90 10.12 7.04
CA ALA A 39 7.45 11.44 6.60
C ALA A 39 6.06 11.82 7.15
N GLY A 40 5.28 10.84 7.61
CA GLY A 40 3.88 11.03 8.00
C GLY A 40 2.97 11.31 6.79
N LYS A 41 3.31 10.76 5.61
CA LYS A 41 2.56 10.93 4.37
C LYS A 41 1.69 9.70 4.09
N PRO A 42 0.44 9.86 3.63
CA PRO A 42 -0.39 8.73 3.26
C PRO A 42 0.23 7.89 2.15
N LEU A 43 0.00 6.58 2.19
CA LEU A 43 0.40 5.64 1.16
C LEU A 43 -0.82 4.83 0.70
N VAL A 44 -1.07 4.81 -0.60
CA VAL A 44 -2.06 3.94 -1.24
C VAL A 44 -1.33 2.71 -1.77
N GLU A 45 -1.56 1.58 -1.11
CA GLU A 45 -0.89 0.32 -1.42
C GLU A 45 -1.76 -0.51 -2.36
N CYS A 46 -1.28 -0.79 -3.57
CA CYS A 46 -1.95 -1.69 -4.50
C CYS A 46 -1.04 -2.83 -4.96
N ALA A 47 -1.53 -4.06 -4.79
CA ALA A 47 -0.79 -5.27 -5.16
C ALA A 47 -1.70 -6.22 -5.93
N MET A 48 -1.13 -7.01 -6.83
CA MET A 48 -1.89 -8.00 -7.60
C MET A 48 -1.04 -9.21 -7.94
N TYR A 49 -1.70 -10.36 -8.11
CA TYR A 49 -1.12 -11.62 -8.52
C TYR A 49 -2.19 -12.47 -9.21
N ASP A 50 -1.91 -12.97 -10.41
CA ASP A 50 -2.84 -13.72 -11.26
C ASP A 50 -4.16 -12.94 -11.52
N PHE A 51 -5.26 -13.35 -10.89
CA PHE A 51 -6.57 -12.69 -10.94
C PHE A 51 -6.94 -12.00 -9.62
N ASP A 52 -6.06 -12.03 -8.62
CA ASP A 52 -6.29 -11.42 -7.31
C ASP A 52 -5.61 -10.04 -7.24
N ALA A 53 -6.30 -9.10 -6.60
CA ALA A 53 -5.81 -7.76 -6.35
C ALA A 53 -6.16 -7.32 -4.93
N GLN A 54 -5.28 -6.52 -4.34
CA GLN A 54 -5.44 -5.96 -3.00
C GLN A 54 -5.20 -4.45 -3.05
N LEU A 55 -6.00 -3.71 -2.29
CA LEU A 55 -5.88 -2.26 -2.15
C LEU A 55 -6.12 -1.87 -0.69
N THR A 56 -5.26 -1.01 -0.16
CA THR A 56 -5.48 -0.39 1.15
C THR A 56 -4.87 1.00 1.20
N THR A 57 -5.28 1.78 2.20
CA THR A 57 -4.78 3.13 2.41
C THR A 57 -4.16 3.21 3.79
N VAL A 58 -2.85 3.43 3.82
CA VAL A 58 -2.05 3.64 5.02
C VAL A 58 -2.03 5.13 5.33
N ILE A 59 -2.60 5.48 6.49
CA ILE A 59 -2.47 6.79 7.13
C ILE A 59 -1.56 6.60 8.36
N PRO A 60 -0.31 7.12 8.32
CA PRO A 60 0.64 6.97 9.43
C PRO A 60 0.07 7.43 10.77
N GLY A 61 0.29 6.63 11.82
CA GLY A 61 -0.21 6.91 13.17
C GLY A 61 -1.67 6.52 13.42
N ARG A 62 -2.52 6.50 12.38
CA ARG A 62 -3.95 6.15 12.46
C ARG A 62 -4.25 4.69 12.10
N THR A 63 -3.52 4.13 11.14
CA THR A 63 -3.81 2.81 10.55
C THR A 63 -2.59 1.87 10.64
N PRO A 64 -2.76 0.53 10.49
CA PRO A 64 -1.64 -0.36 10.23
C PRO A 64 -0.86 0.04 8.97
N CYS A 65 0.46 -0.08 9.02
CA CYS A 65 1.32 0.11 7.85
C CYS A 65 1.48 -1.21 7.06
N VAL A 66 2.15 -1.18 5.90
CA VAL A 66 2.35 -2.38 5.07
C VAL A 66 3.06 -3.50 5.86
N ALA A 67 4.05 -3.17 6.68
CA ALA A 67 4.75 -4.12 7.56
C ALA A 67 3.90 -4.66 8.73
N CYS A 68 2.75 -4.03 9.05
CA CYS A 68 1.78 -4.65 9.97
C CYS A 68 0.95 -5.73 9.27
N ILE A 69 0.61 -5.51 8.00
CA ILE A 69 -0.28 -6.38 7.22
C ILE A 69 0.49 -7.58 6.67
N TYR A 70 1.70 -7.34 6.16
CA TYR A 70 2.59 -8.35 5.61
C TYR A 70 3.94 -8.26 6.33
N PRO A 71 4.09 -8.89 7.51
CA PRO A 71 5.30 -8.77 8.33
C PRO A 71 6.53 -9.42 7.68
N GLU A 72 6.31 -10.45 6.86
CA GLU A 72 7.36 -11.13 6.10
C GLU A 72 6.91 -11.27 4.64
N PRO A 73 7.83 -11.12 3.68
CA PRO A 73 7.52 -11.35 2.28
C PRO A 73 7.19 -12.84 2.05
N PRO A 74 6.27 -13.18 1.13
CA PRO A 74 5.98 -14.57 0.80
C PRO A 74 7.25 -15.30 0.35
N PRO A 75 7.48 -16.55 0.81
CA PRO A 75 8.62 -17.32 0.36
C PRO A 75 8.52 -17.53 -1.16
N ASN A 76 9.60 -17.21 -1.87
CA ASN A 76 9.74 -17.29 -3.34
C ASN A 76 9.04 -16.17 -4.15
N TRP A 77 8.67 -15.05 -3.53
CA TRP A 77 8.23 -13.88 -4.29
C TRP A 77 9.35 -13.35 -5.20
N LYS A 78 9.02 -13.08 -6.47
CA LYS A 78 9.98 -12.58 -7.48
C LYS A 78 9.27 -11.61 -8.42
N ARG A 79 10.05 -10.76 -9.10
CA ARG A 79 9.54 -9.68 -9.97
C ARG A 79 8.66 -10.21 -11.12
N GLU A 80 9.03 -11.35 -11.69
CA GLU A 80 8.26 -12.00 -12.74
C GLU A 80 7.19 -12.89 -12.13
N PHE A 81 5.98 -12.34 -11.99
CA PHE A 81 4.79 -13.06 -11.56
C PHE A 81 3.67 -12.93 -12.61
N PRO A 82 2.78 -13.92 -12.72
CA PRO A 82 1.67 -13.84 -13.66
C PRO A 82 0.68 -12.76 -13.22
N VAL A 83 0.25 -11.90 -14.14
CA VAL A 83 -0.86 -10.97 -13.90
C VAL A 83 -1.51 -10.57 -15.22
N VAL A 84 -2.84 -10.55 -15.27
CA VAL A 84 -3.58 -10.06 -16.43
C VAL A 84 -3.60 -8.54 -16.40
N GLY A 85 -3.20 -7.87 -17.49
CA GLY A 85 -3.14 -6.39 -17.52
C GLY A 85 -4.46 -5.69 -17.16
N ALA A 86 -5.61 -6.32 -17.42
CA ALA A 86 -6.92 -5.82 -16.99
C ALA A 86 -7.09 -5.80 -15.45
N VAL A 87 -6.50 -6.75 -14.73
CA VAL A 87 -6.46 -6.77 -13.25
C VAL A 87 -5.65 -5.57 -12.75
N SER A 88 -4.46 -5.36 -13.32
CA SER A 88 -3.58 -4.23 -12.99
C SER A 88 -4.27 -2.88 -13.29
N GLY A 89 -4.90 -2.73 -14.46
CA GLY A 89 -5.62 -1.51 -14.81
C GLY A 89 -6.82 -1.24 -13.91
N THR A 90 -7.54 -2.29 -13.49
CA THR A 90 -8.67 -2.17 -12.57
C THR A 90 -8.21 -1.70 -11.19
N ILE A 91 -7.21 -2.37 -10.59
CA ILE A 91 -6.76 -2.01 -9.25
C ILE A 91 -6.05 -0.65 -9.24
N ALA A 92 -5.33 -0.28 -10.30
CA ALA A 92 -4.74 1.04 -10.46
C ALA A 92 -5.81 2.14 -10.52
N SER A 93 -6.93 1.89 -11.20
CA SER A 93 -8.05 2.84 -11.24
C SER A 93 -8.68 3.02 -9.85
N LEU A 94 -8.82 1.94 -9.09
CA LEU A 94 -9.31 2.01 -7.71
C LEU A 94 -8.32 2.73 -6.78
N ALA A 95 -7.01 2.52 -6.96
CA ALA A 95 -5.97 3.25 -6.24
C ALA A 95 -6.03 4.76 -6.52
N ALA A 96 -6.23 5.16 -7.79
CA ALA A 96 -6.42 6.56 -8.14
C ALA A 96 -7.65 7.18 -7.45
N VAL A 97 -8.73 6.41 -7.29
CA VAL A 97 -9.90 6.85 -6.50
C VAL A 97 -9.55 7.04 -5.03
N GLU A 98 -8.74 6.17 -4.41
CA GLU A 98 -8.25 6.39 -3.03
C GLU A 98 -7.45 7.69 -2.91
N VAL A 99 -6.57 7.99 -3.88
CA VAL A 99 -5.82 9.25 -3.92
C VAL A 99 -6.76 10.46 -4.01
N VAL A 100 -7.78 10.42 -4.88
CA VAL A 100 -8.77 11.49 -4.98
C VAL A 100 -9.50 11.69 -3.65
N LYS A 101 -9.88 10.61 -2.96
CA LYS A 101 -10.52 10.70 -1.63
C LYS A 101 -9.63 11.34 -0.59
N LEU A 102 -8.34 10.99 -0.57
CA LEU A 102 -7.36 11.59 0.33
C LEU A 102 -7.16 13.09 0.05
N LEU A 103 -7.05 13.49 -1.22
CA LEU A 103 -6.84 14.89 -1.61
C LEU A 103 -8.04 15.78 -1.34
N THR A 104 -9.25 15.26 -1.57
CA THR A 104 -10.48 16.06 -1.53
C THR A 104 -11.25 15.92 -0.22
N GLY A 105 -10.92 14.92 0.61
CA GLY A 105 -11.68 14.57 1.81
C GLY A 105 -13.05 13.94 1.51
N ILE A 106 -13.35 13.58 0.25
CA ILE A 106 -14.64 12.98 -0.10
C ILE A 106 -14.70 11.50 0.30
N GLY A 107 -15.84 11.09 0.87
CA GLY A 107 -16.10 9.69 1.20
C GLY A 107 -15.15 9.12 2.24
N GLU A 108 -15.00 7.79 2.21
CA GLU A 108 -14.18 7.07 3.18
C GLU A 108 -13.05 6.30 2.46
N PRO A 109 -11.78 6.58 2.75
CA PRO A 109 -10.67 5.75 2.30
C PRO A 109 -10.75 4.31 2.84
N LEU A 110 -9.91 3.43 2.31
CA LEU A 110 -9.66 2.08 2.82
C LEU A 110 -8.79 2.07 4.10
N ALA A 111 -8.81 3.16 4.87
CA ALA A 111 -8.06 3.30 6.11
C ALA A 111 -8.45 2.19 7.11
N GLY A 112 -7.49 1.35 7.50
CA GLY A 112 -7.70 0.26 8.48
C GLY A 112 -8.36 -1.00 7.91
N ARG A 113 -8.51 -1.09 6.58
CA ARG A 113 -9.10 -2.26 5.92
C ARG A 113 -8.43 -2.54 4.56
N VAL A 114 -8.35 -3.80 4.17
CA VAL A 114 -7.84 -4.23 2.87
C VAL A 114 -9.03 -4.63 2.00
N LEU A 115 -9.16 -4.00 0.84
CA LEU A 115 -10.02 -4.49 -0.22
C LEU A 115 -9.29 -5.65 -0.90
N HIS A 116 -9.92 -6.83 -0.89
CA HIS A 116 -9.52 -7.98 -1.69
C HIS A 116 -10.49 -8.14 -2.86
N ALA A 117 -9.99 -8.04 -4.07
CA ALA A 117 -10.76 -8.20 -5.30
C ALA A 117 -10.28 -9.44 -6.05
N ASN A 118 -11.16 -10.41 -6.22
CA ASN A 118 -10.90 -11.59 -7.04
C ASN A 118 -11.61 -11.43 -8.37
N MET A 119 -10.85 -11.26 -9.44
CA MET A 119 -11.36 -10.96 -10.78
C MET A 119 -11.78 -12.23 -11.53
N ARG A 120 -11.43 -13.42 -11.03
CA ARG A 120 -11.86 -14.70 -11.60
C ARG A 120 -13.35 -14.96 -11.32
N ASN A 121 -13.81 -14.56 -10.13
CA ASN A 121 -15.21 -14.71 -9.72
C ASN A 121 -15.95 -13.36 -9.57
N MET A 122 -15.28 -12.24 -9.87
CA MET A 122 -15.79 -10.88 -9.75
C MET A 122 -16.31 -10.54 -8.34
N THR A 123 -15.57 -10.96 -7.30
CA THR A 123 -15.93 -10.66 -5.91
C THR A 123 -15.04 -9.60 -5.29
N PHE A 124 -15.65 -8.73 -4.50
CA PHE A 124 -14.98 -7.66 -3.76
C PHE A 124 -15.32 -7.83 -2.27
N ARG A 125 -14.29 -7.99 -1.44
CA ARG A 125 -14.45 -8.18 0.01
C ARG A 125 -13.51 -7.26 0.74
N THR A 126 -13.99 -6.65 1.81
CA THR A 126 -13.20 -5.77 2.65
C THR A 126 -12.89 -6.48 3.96
N LEU A 127 -11.61 -6.58 4.29
CA LEU A 127 -11.12 -7.26 5.48
C LEU A 127 -10.53 -6.22 6.44
N PRO A 128 -10.99 -6.14 7.69
CA PRO A 128 -10.37 -5.25 8.68
C PRO A 128 -8.95 -5.72 8.98
N VAL A 129 -8.03 -4.78 9.21
CA VAL A 129 -6.65 -5.05 9.59
C VAL A 129 -6.28 -4.29 10.86
N ALA A 130 -5.49 -4.93 11.71
CA ALA A 130 -5.07 -4.36 12.98
C ALA A 130 -3.60 -3.92 12.94
N ARG A 131 -3.31 -2.81 13.63
CA ARG A 131 -1.94 -2.36 13.86
C ARG A 131 -1.22 -3.34 14.78
N ASN A 132 -0.03 -3.78 14.38
CA ASN A 132 0.85 -4.57 15.24
C ASN A 132 1.54 -3.63 16.25
N PRO A 133 1.34 -3.80 17.58
CA PRO A 133 1.99 -2.98 18.61
C PRO A 133 3.52 -3.03 18.54
N GLU A 134 4.07 -4.17 18.11
CA GLU A 134 5.52 -4.40 18.01
C GLU A 134 6.07 -4.11 16.60
N CYS A 135 5.32 -3.41 15.75
CA CYS A 135 5.75 -3.16 14.38
C CYS A 135 7.11 -2.41 14.34
N PRO A 136 8.12 -2.94 13.63
CA PRO A 136 9.44 -2.31 13.55
C PRO A 136 9.37 -0.91 12.90
N VAL A 137 8.40 -0.71 12.01
CA VAL A 137 8.23 0.50 11.21
C VAL A 137 7.36 1.53 11.92
N CYS A 138 6.13 1.19 12.32
CA CYS A 138 5.17 2.22 12.74
C CYS A 138 4.91 2.29 14.25
N ARG A 139 5.44 1.42 15.12
CA ARG A 139 5.09 1.41 16.57
C ARG A 139 5.29 2.75 17.28
N HIS A 140 6.26 3.56 16.84
CA HIS A 140 6.62 4.83 17.45
C HIS A 140 5.85 6.03 16.89
N VAL A 141 5.02 5.84 15.86
CA VAL A 141 4.29 6.91 15.18
C VAL A 141 2.90 7.06 15.79
N THR A 142 2.55 8.27 16.21
CA THR A 142 1.18 8.65 16.60
C THR A 142 0.53 9.44 15.48
N GLU A 143 -0.80 9.45 15.44
CA GLU A 143 -1.54 10.30 14.51
C GLU A 143 -1.16 11.76 14.76
N LYS A 144 -0.78 12.49 13.70
CA LYS A 144 -0.53 13.93 13.80
C LYS A 144 -1.89 14.63 13.97
N ALA A 145 -1.98 15.49 14.98
CA ALA A 145 -3.17 16.28 15.29
C ALA A 145 -3.55 17.24 14.16
#